data_AF-A0AAD9X1I6-F1
#
_entry.id   AF-A0AAD9X1I6-F1
#
_cell.length_a   1.000
_cell.length_b   1.000
_cell.length_c   1.000
_cell.angle_alpha   90.00
_cell.angle_beta   90.00
_cell.angle_gamma   90.00
#
_symmetry.space_group_name_H-M   'P 1'
#
loop_
_entity.id
_entity.type
_entity.pdbx_description
1 polymer ?
#
loop_
_entity_poly.entity_id
_entity_poly.type
_entity_poly.pdbx_seq_one_letter_code
_entity_poly.pdbx_strand_id
1 'polypeptide(L)'
;MEENDEDPLLAPGKLRSNSIRELGKHGIICIEDIVHEIGNVGPHFKEVMNFLGPFQLNKPEGLLGKKQPFKDGGEAGNREDQINQSTDKMN
;
A
#
# COMPACT_ATOMS: atom_id res chain seq x y z
N MET A 1 -36.95 0.88 -11.02
CA MET A 1 -36.04 1.65 -10.16
C MET A 1 -35.17 0.60 -9.53
N GLU A 2 -34.06 0.28 -10.20
CA GLU A 2 -33.15 -0.75 -9.72
C GLU A 2 -32.50 -0.25 -8.44
N GLU A 3 -32.69 -1.04 -7.40
CA GLU A 3 -32.06 -0.92 -6.11
C GLU A 3 -30.55 -0.99 -6.36
N ASN A 4 -29.85 0.10 -6.06
CA ASN A 4 -28.39 0.08 -6.04
C ASN A 4 -28.01 -0.70 -4.78
N ASP A 5 -27.93 -2.02 -4.92
CA ASP A 5 -27.27 -2.92 -3.99
C ASP A 5 -25.76 -2.61 -4.03
N GLU A 6 -25.36 -1.52 -3.38
CA GLU A 6 -23.96 -1.30 -3.04
C GLU A 6 -23.57 -2.37 -2.01
N ASP A 7 -22.91 -3.43 -2.49
CA ASP A 7 -22.33 -4.50 -1.69
C ASP A 7 -21.45 -3.89 -0.56
N PRO A 8 -21.84 -4.03 0.72
CA PRO A 8 -21.17 -3.37 1.84
C PRO A 8 -19.79 -3.96 2.18
N LEU A 9 -19.31 -4.97 1.42
CA LEU A 9 -17.98 -5.57 1.62
C LEU A 9 -16.92 -5.04 0.63
N LEU A 10 -17.27 -4.13 -0.28
CA LEU A 10 -16.28 -3.47 -1.12
C LEU A 10 -15.71 -2.22 -0.43
N ALA A 11 -14.93 -2.44 0.63
CA ALA A 11 -14.04 -1.39 1.13
C ALA A 11 -13.11 -0.92 -0.01
N PRO A 12 -12.89 0.40 -0.20
CA PRO A 12 -11.95 0.90 -1.19
C PRO A 12 -10.55 0.34 -0.87
N GLY A 13 -9.99 -0.47 -1.77
CA GLY A 13 -8.62 -1.00 -1.63
C GLY A 13 -8.46 -2.52 -1.56
N LYS A 14 -9.53 -3.33 -1.68
CA LYS A 14 -9.36 -4.78 -1.80
C LYS A 14 -8.93 -5.16 -3.22
N LEU A 15 -7.63 -5.43 -3.42
CA LEU A 15 -7.12 -6.09 -4.63
C LEU A 15 -7.69 -7.51 -4.73
N ARG A 16 -8.92 -7.65 -5.22
CA ARG A 16 -9.45 -8.95 -5.65
C ARG A 16 -9.14 -9.13 -7.13
N SER A 17 -8.67 -10.33 -7.45
CA SER A 17 -8.02 -10.82 -8.68
C SER A 17 -8.60 -10.42 -10.06
N ASN A 18 -9.68 -9.64 -10.13
CA ASN A 18 -10.40 -9.29 -11.36
C ASN A 18 -10.10 -7.87 -11.89
N SER A 19 -9.41 -7.01 -11.13
CA SER A 19 -9.22 -5.58 -11.47
C SER A 19 -7.89 -5.23 -12.17
N ILE A 20 -7.00 -6.19 -12.44
CA ILE A 20 -5.67 -5.93 -13.06
C ILE A 20 -5.80 -5.57 -14.57
N ARG A 21 -7.00 -5.66 -15.14
CA ARG A 21 -7.28 -5.37 -16.57
C ARG A 21 -6.84 -3.96 -17.00
N GLU A 22 -6.80 -2.98 -16.10
CA GLU A 22 -6.33 -1.62 -16.42
C GLU A 22 -4.81 -1.54 -16.59
N LEU A 23 -4.07 -2.33 -15.80
CA LEU A 23 -2.62 -2.39 -15.84
C LEU A 23 -2.09 -3.39 -16.90
N GLY A 24 -2.94 -4.29 -17.41
CA GLY A 24 -2.59 -5.24 -18.47
C GLY A 24 -2.08 -4.59 -19.76
N LYS A 25 -2.41 -3.32 -20.02
CA LYS A 25 -1.85 -2.55 -21.15
C LYS A 25 -0.35 -2.25 -21.00
N HIS A 26 0.13 -2.25 -19.77
CA HIS A 26 1.53 -2.03 -19.39
C HIS A 26 2.28 -3.35 -19.18
N GLY A 27 1.67 -4.49 -19.53
CA GLY A 27 2.26 -5.82 -19.35
C GLY A 27 2.17 -6.38 -17.93
N ILE A 28 1.45 -5.70 -17.03
CA ILE A 28 1.25 -6.12 -15.64
C ILE A 28 -0.03 -6.96 -15.59
N ILE A 29 0.10 -8.26 -15.42
CA ILE A 29 -1.02 -9.21 -15.55
C ILE A 29 -1.39 -9.78 -14.18
N CYS A 30 -0.41 -9.89 -13.28
CA CYS A 30 -0.55 -10.50 -11.98
C CYS A 30 -0.14 -9.55 -10.85
N ILE A 31 -0.48 -9.93 -9.61
CA ILE A 31 -0.05 -9.20 -8.40
C ILE A 31 1.47 -9.26 -8.24
N GLU A 32 2.12 -10.33 -8.70
CA GLU A 32 3.58 -10.46 -8.67
C GLU A 32 4.27 -9.36 -9.50
N ASP A 33 3.74 -9.04 -10.68
CA ASP A 33 4.26 -7.97 -11.54
C ASP A 33 4.15 -6.60 -10.85
N ILE A 34 3.06 -6.36 -10.10
CA ILE A 34 2.88 -5.14 -9.30
C ILE A 34 3.97 -5.02 -8.24
N VAL A 35 4.24 -6.10 -7.50
CA VAL A 35 5.28 -6.12 -6.47
C VAL A 35 6.67 -5.92 -7.07
N HIS A 36 6.94 -6.56 -8.22
CA HIS A 36 8.20 -6.42 -8.94
C HIS A 36 8.44 -4.99 -9.41
N GLU A 37 7.41 -4.35 -9.99
CA GLU A 37 7.47 -2.99 -10.50
C GLU A 37 7.72 -1.97 -9.37
N ILE A 38 7.11 -2.18 -8.20
CA ILE A 38 7.31 -1.33 -7.02
C ILE A 38 8.69 -1.55 -6.40
N GLY A 39 9.11 -2.80 -6.24
CA GLY A 39 10.37 -3.16 -5.62
C GLY A 39 11.59 -2.70 -6.42
N ASN A 40 11.50 -2.74 -7.75
CA ASN A 40 12.59 -2.36 -8.65
C ASN A 40 12.46 -0.95 -9.24
N VAL A 41 11.40 -0.21 -8.90
CA VAL A 41 11.10 1.12 -9.45
C VAL A 41 11.09 1.09 -10.99
N GLY A 42 10.20 0.25 -11.53
CA GLY A 42 10.10 0.06 -12.98
C GLY A 42 9.48 1.24 -13.74
N PRO A 43 9.42 1.15 -15.09
CA PRO A 43 8.98 2.24 -15.97
C PRO A 43 7.53 2.69 -15.75
N HIS A 44 6.66 1.82 -15.26
CA HIS A 44 5.23 2.06 -15.00
C HIS A 44 4.91 2.21 -13.51
N PHE A 45 5.92 2.50 -12.68
CA PHE A 45 5.77 2.66 -11.23
C PHE A 45 4.66 3.64 -10.85
N LYS A 46 4.53 4.76 -11.58
CA LYS A 46 3.54 5.79 -11.27
C LYS A 46 2.12 5.28 -11.50
N GLU A 47 1.88 4.57 -12.59
CA GLU A 47 0.60 3.96 -12.93
C GLU A 47 0.20 2.90 -11.89
N VAL A 48 1.16 2.07 -11.48
CA VAL A 48 0.96 1.05 -10.44
C VAL A 48 0.62 1.68 -9.09
N MET A 49 1.36 2.72 -8.68
CA MET A 49 1.10 3.41 -7.41
C MET A 49 -0.24 4.15 -7.43
N ASN A 50 -0.64 4.72 -8.57
CA ASN A 50 -1.95 5.34 -8.72
C ASN A 50 -3.10 4.31 -8.66
N PHE A 51 -2.89 3.11 -9.21
CA PHE A 51 -3.85 2.02 -9.15
C PHE A 51 -4.04 1.48 -7.72
N LEU A 52 -2.96 1.34 -6.97
CA LEU A 52 -3.01 0.87 -5.59
C LEU A 52 -3.64 1.89 -4.63
N GLY A 53 -3.34 3.18 -4.85
CA GLY A 53 -3.72 4.23 -3.91
C GLY A 53 -3.02 4.10 -2.56
N PRO A 54 -3.34 4.97 -1.58
CA PRO A 54 -2.76 4.90 -0.26
C PRO A 54 -3.28 3.69 0.51
N PHE A 55 -2.37 2.91 1.12
CA PHE A 55 -2.74 1.82 2.00
C PHE A 55 -3.32 2.35 3.32
N GLN A 56 -4.48 1.82 3.71
CA GLN A 56 -5.05 2.05 5.03
C GLN A 56 -4.40 1.07 6.03
N LEU A 57 -3.49 1.57 6.85
CA LEU A 57 -2.81 0.81 7.88
C LEU A 57 -3.43 1.05 9.27
N ASN A 58 -3.30 0.08 10.16
CA ASN A 58 -3.70 0.20 11.55
C ASN A 58 -2.69 1.03 12.35
N LYS A 59 -3.14 1.63 13.45
CA LYS A 59 -2.25 2.32 14.36
C LYS A 59 -1.31 1.30 15.03
N PRO A 60 0.01 1.46 14.94
CA PRO A 60 0.95 0.51 15.54
C PRO A 60 0.84 0.51 17.07
N GLU A 61 0.78 -0.68 17.66
CA GLU A 61 0.80 -0.84 19.11
C GLU A 61 2.16 -0.40 19.68
N GLY A 62 2.13 0.40 20.74
CA GLY A 62 3.32 0.82 21.50
C GLY A 62 4.08 2.04 20.97
N LEU A 63 3.61 2.72 19.92
CA LEU A 63 4.21 4.02 19.54
C LEU A 63 3.75 5.15 20.46
N LEU A 64 4.70 5.96 20.91
CA LEU A 64 4.50 7.08 21.84
C LEU A 64 4.12 8.40 21.14
N GLY A 65 4.14 8.43 19.80
CA GLY A 65 3.85 9.61 18.99
C GLY A 65 4.93 10.69 19.07
N LYS A 66 6.17 10.32 19.41
CA LYS A 66 7.30 11.25 19.51
C LYS A 66 7.70 11.76 18.14
N LYS A 67 7.49 13.06 17.92
CA LYS A 67 7.85 13.77 16.68
C LYS A 67 9.35 13.95 16.45
N GLN A 68 10.19 13.47 17.38
CA GLN A 68 11.64 13.57 17.26
C GLN A 68 12.16 12.64 16.13
N PRO A 69 13.27 12.99 15.47
CA PRO A 69 13.87 12.13 14.46
C PRO A 69 14.26 10.76 15.03
N PHE A 70 14.14 9.71 14.22
CA PHE A 70 14.50 8.35 14.62
C PHE A 70 15.97 8.24 15.03
N LYS A 71 16.86 9.01 14.38
CA LYS A 71 18.29 9.09 14.71
C LYS A 71 18.56 9.60 16.13
N ASP A 72 17.65 10.40 16.69
CA ASP A 72 17.74 10.96 18.05
C ASP A 72 16.92 10.15 19.08
N GLY A 73 16.48 8.94 18.73
CA GLY A 73 15.63 8.09 19.59
C GLY A 73 14.14 8.47 19.55
N GLY A 74 13.72 9.26 18.56
CA GLY A 74 12.32 9.55 18.29
C GLY A 74 11.66 8.54 17.32
N GLU A 75 10.48 8.88 16.81
CA GLU A 75 9.68 7.99 15.96
C GLU A 75 9.40 8.59 14.57
N ALA A 76 9.97 9.75 14.23
CA ALA A 76 9.77 10.43 12.96
C ALA A 76 10.96 10.24 12.00
N GLY A 77 10.67 10.19 10.70
CA GLY A 77 11.69 10.17 9.64
C GLY A 77 12.16 8.77 9.22
N ASN A 78 13.27 8.73 8.47
CA ASN A 78 13.81 7.52 7.87
C ASN A 78 14.35 6.55 8.95
N ARG A 79 13.93 5.28 8.87
CA ARG A 79 14.37 4.17 9.74
C ARG A 79 15.25 3.15 9.02
N GLU A 80 15.61 3.40 7.76
CA GLU A 80 16.38 2.50 6.90
C GLU A 80 15.73 1.10 6.92
N ASP A 81 16.50 0.04 7.17
CA ASP A 81 16.00 -1.34 7.17
C ASP A 81 15.04 -1.66 8.32
N GLN A 82 14.97 -0.82 9.36
CA GLN A 82 14.09 -1.02 10.52
C GLN A 82 12.63 -0.60 10.25
N ILE A 83 12.34 -0.05 9.07
CA ILE A 83 10.96 0.31 8.68
C ILE A 83 10.04 -0.91 8.63
N ASN A 84 10.54 -2.06 8.17
CA ASN A 84 9.73 -3.27 8.01
C ASN A 84 9.17 -3.77 9.34
N GLN A 85 9.95 -3.70 10.42
CA GLN A 85 9.48 -4.03 11.77
C GLN A 85 8.37 -3.08 12.25
N SER A 86 8.38 -1.82 11.79
CA SER A 86 7.34 -0.86 12.12
C SER A 86 6.05 -1.16 11.35
N THR A 87 6.18 -1.51 10.06
CA THR A 87 5.05 -1.84 9.19
C THR A 87 4.32 -3.11 9.64
N ASP A 88 5.06 -4.12 10.12
CA ASP A 88 4.49 -5.37 10.64
C ASP A 88 3.52 -5.12 11.81
N LYS A 89 3.84 -4.15 12.68
CA LYS A 89 2.97 -3.75 13.80
C LYS A 89 1.73 -2.97 13.38
N MET A 90 1.64 -2.55 12.11
CA MET A 90 0.54 -1.75 11.55
C MET A 90 -0.36 -2.55 10.60
N ASN A 91 -0.02 -3.81 10.30
CA ASN A 91 -0.85 -4.70 9.50
C ASN A 91 -1.94 -5.36 10.34
#